data_AF-A0A960I4H6-F1
#
_entry.id   AF-A0A960I4H6-F1
#
_cell.length_a   1.000
_cell.length_b   1.000
_cell.length_c   1.000
_cell.angle_alpha   90.00
_cell.angle_beta   90.00
_cell.angle_gamma   90.00
#
_symmetry.space_group_name_H-M   'P 1'
#
loop_
_entity.id
_entity.type
_entity.pdbx_description
1 polymer ?
#
loop_
_entity_poly.entity_id
_entity_poly.type
_entity_poly.pdbx_seq_one_letter_code
_entity_poly.pdbx_strand_id
1 'polypeptide(L)'
;DDDAHPFQLDSAEPSVPFAEFARSEARFAMLARANPDRAKELTDLAQEDVSARFDYYRQLAGLHRAAPGQAGDAVLADDEDEG
;
A
#
# COMPACT_ATOMS: atom_id res chain seq x y z
N ASP A 1 5.12 19.92 21.21
CA ASP A 1 5.37 18.48 21.05
C ASP A 1 4.21 17.76 20.35
N ASP A 2 3.69 18.30 19.24
CA ASP A 2 2.54 17.72 18.51
C ASP A 2 2.79 17.62 16.99
N ASP A 3 4.03 17.36 16.58
CA ASP A 3 4.42 17.22 15.16
C ASP A 3 4.51 15.75 14.72
N ALA A 4 3.70 14.87 15.31
CA ALA A 4 3.58 13.48 14.86
C ALA A 4 2.35 13.35 13.96
N HIS A 5 2.53 12.86 12.73
CA HIS A 5 1.41 12.49 11.88
C HIS A 5 0.40 11.64 12.69
N PRO A 6 -0.88 12.06 12.81
CA PRO A 6 -1.83 11.38 13.70
C PRO A 6 -2.20 9.97 13.20
N PHE A 7 -1.92 9.68 11.93
CA PHE A 7 -2.08 8.36 11.33
C PHE A 7 -0.75 7.60 11.35
N GLN A 8 -0.78 6.38 11.90
CA GLN A 8 0.34 5.45 11.93
C GLN A 8 -0.01 4.20 11.11
N LEU A 9 0.94 3.73 10.29
CA LEU A 9 0.80 2.52 9.50
C LEU A 9 1.56 1.37 10.17
N ASP A 10 0.84 0.53 10.92
CA ASP A 10 1.41 -0.59 11.70
C ASP A 10 1.65 -1.86 10.86
N SER A 11 1.50 -1.78 9.55
CA SER A 11 1.69 -2.90 8.62
C SER A 11 2.90 -2.67 7.74
N ALA A 12 3.73 -3.72 7.57
CA ALA A 12 4.83 -3.72 6.63
C ALA A 12 4.32 -3.76 5.17
N GLU A 13 5.21 -3.47 4.22
CA GLU A 13 4.95 -3.64 2.79
C GLU A 13 4.56 -5.08 2.46
N PRO A 14 3.54 -5.31 1.60
CA PRO A 14 3.17 -6.65 1.17
C PRO A 14 4.39 -7.41 0.63
N SER A 15 4.71 -8.55 1.24
CA SER A 15 5.91 -9.32 0.92
C SER A 15 5.71 -10.36 -0.18
N VAL A 16 4.45 -10.63 -0.56
CA VAL A 16 4.08 -11.59 -1.59
C VAL A 16 2.96 -11.03 -2.48
N PRO A 17 2.84 -11.48 -3.75
CA PRO A 17 1.71 -11.14 -4.59
C PRO A 17 0.38 -11.62 -3.99
N PHE A 18 -0.69 -10.86 -4.18
CA PHE A 18 -2.05 -11.20 -3.71
C PHE A 18 -2.50 -12.58 -4.21
N ALA A 19 -2.11 -12.95 -5.44
CA ALA A 19 -2.42 -14.26 -6.01
C ALA A 19 -1.89 -15.44 -5.16
N GLU A 20 -0.80 -15.26 -4.42
CA GLU A 20 -0.25 -16.31 -3.55
C GLU A 20 -1.14 -16.55 -2.33
N PHE A 21 -1.56 -15.48 -1.67
CA PHE A 21 -2.57 -15.54 -0.61
C PHE A 21 -3.91 -16.08 -1.15
N ALA A 22 -4.35 -15.65 -2.33
CA ALA A 22 -5.62 -16.10 -2.89
C ALA A 22 -5.63 -17.62 -3.14
N ARG A 23 -4.49 -18.22 -3.51
CA ARG A 23 -4.36 -19.67 -3.73
C ARG A 23 -4.48 -20.50 -2.46
N SER A 24 -4.20 -19.94 -1.28
CA SER A 24 -4.34 -20.67 -0.01
C SER A 24 -5.77 -20.72 0.52
N GLU A 25 -6.70 -19.98 -0.09
CA GLU A 25 -8.05 -19.75 0.42
C GLU A 25 -9.12 -20.40 -0.47
N ALA A 26 -9.95 -21.27 0.10
CA ALA A 26 -10.96 -22.03 -0.65
C ALA A 26 -11.97 -21.12 -1.39
N ARG A 27 -12.29 -19.95 -0.82
CA ARG A 27 -13.23 -18.99 -1.41
C ARG A 27 -12.80 -18.50 -2.79
N PHE A 28 -11.51 -18.30 -3.03
CA PHE A 28 -11.00 -17.88 -4.35
C PHE A 28 -10.83 -19.08 -5.28
N ALA A 29 -10.43 -20.23 -4.73
CA ALA A 29 -10.33 -21.48 -5.49
C ALA A 29 -11.67 -21.92 -6.10
N MET A 30 -12.78 -21.70 -5.38
CA MET A 30 -14.12 -21.98 -5.90
C MET A 30 -14.46 -21.15 -7.14
N LEU A 31 -14.15 -19.86 -7.12
CA LEU A 31 -14.34 -18.99 -8.29
C LEU A 31 -13.44 -19.39 -9.46
N ALA A 32 -12.17 -19.69 -9.19
CA ALA A 32 -11.22 -20.12 -10.22
C ALA A 32 -11.64 -21.41 -10.93
N ARG A 33 -12.31 -22.32 -10.22
CA ARG A 33 -12.86 -23.55 -10.82
C ARG A 33 -14.13 -23.28 -11.65
N ALA A 34 -15.00 -22.41 -11.16
CA ALA A 34 -16.26 -22.11 -11.82
C ALA A 34 -16.11 -21.20 -13.05
N ASN A 35 -15.18 -20.24 -12.98
CA ASN A 35 -14.92 -19.28 -14.05
C ASN A 35 -13.44 -18.82 -14.01
N PRO A 36 -12.53 -19.54 -14.69
CA PRO A 36 -11.10 -19.26 -14.66
C PRO A 36 -10.74 -17.88 -15.21
N ASP A 37 -11.36 -17.45 -16.30
CA ASP A 37 -11.05 -16.17 -16.96
C ASP A 37 -11.42 -15.00 -16.06
N ARG A 38 -12.61 -15.04 -15.45
CA ARG A 38 -13.05 -14.01 -14.51
C ARG A 38 -12.22 -14.02 -13.23
N ALA A 39 -11.82 -15.20 -12.76
CA ALA A 39 -10.95 -15.31 -11.58
C ALA A 39 -9.58 -14.67 -11.83
N LYS A 40 -9.00 -14.86 -13.02
CA LYS A 40 -7.76 -14.20 -13.40
C LYS A 40 -7.92 -12.68 -13.39
N GLU A 41 -8.93 -12.15 -14.08
CA GLU A 41 -9.19 -10.71 -14.16
C GLU A 41 -9.37 -10.08 -12.77
N LEU A 42 -10.16 -10.72 -11.90
CA LEU A 42 -10.37 -10.24 -10.54
C LEU A 42 -9.13 -10.34 -9.65
N THR A 43 -8.27 -11.34 -9.89
CA THR A 43 -7.01 -11.46 -9.14
C THR A 43 -6.03 -10.35 -9.53
N ASP A 44 -5.97 -9.99 -10.82
CA ASP A 44 -5.15 -8.89 -11.31
C ASP A 44 -5.65 -7.55 -10.72
N LEU A 45 -6.96 -7.30 -10.76
CA LEU A 45 -7.57 -6.11 -10.15
C LEU A 45 -7.33 -6.03 -8.63
N ALA A 46 -7.46 -7.16 -7.93
CA ALA A 46 -7.21 -7.20 -6.50
C ALA A 46 -5.73 -6.91 -6.15
N GLN A 47 -4.79 -7.30 -7.01
CA GLN A 47 -3.38 -6.94 -6.84
C GLN A 47 -3.17 -5.42 -6.97
N GLU A 48 -3.77 -4.80 -7.98
CA GLU A 48 -3.72 -3.34 -8.16
C GLU A 48 -4.31 -2.60 -6.96
N ASP A 49 -5.46 -3.05 -6.45
CA ASP A 49 -6.11 -2.48 -5.27
C ASP A 49 -5.25 -2.58 -4.02
N VAL A 50 -4.61 -3.74 -3.78
CA VAL A 50 -3.72 -3.94 -2.62
C VAL A 50 -2.54 -2.96 -2.68
N SER A 51 -1.91 -2.83 -3.85
CA SER A 51 -0.80 -1.91 -4.06
C SER A 51 -1.22 -0.45 -3.86
N ALA A 52 -2.29 -0.03 -4.52
CA ALA A 52 -2.79 1.35 -4.45
C ALA A 52 -3.19 1.76 -3.02
N ARG A 53 -3.87 0.86 -2.29
CA ARG A 53 -4.27 1.13 -0.90
C ARG A 53 -3.08 1.23 0.04
N PHE A 54 -2.08 0.37 -0.12
CA PHE A 54 -0.88 0.43 0.69
C PHE A 54 -0.11 1.72 0.44
N ASP A 55 0.07 2.12 -0.83
CA ASP A 55 0.71 3.38 -1.19
C ASP A 55 -0.04 4.60 -0.65
N TYR A 56 -1.37 4.58 -0.70
CA TYR A 56 -2.21 5.61 -0.09
C TYR A 56 -1.97 5.73 1.42
N TYR A 57 -1.99 4.62 2.15
CA TYR A 57 -1.74 4.65 3.59
C TYR A 57 -0.31 5.05 3.94
N ARG A 58 0.68 4.68 3.12
CA ARG A 58 2.06 5.17 3.27
C ARG A 58 2.15 6.68 3.14
N GLN A 59 1.48 7.26 2.13
CA GLN A 59 1.45 8.71 1.94
C GLN A 59 0.77 9.40 3.13
N LEU A 60 -0.35 8.86 3.63
CA LEU A 60 -1.06 9.39 4.79
C LEU A 60 -0.22 9.34 6.08
N ALA A 61 0.63 8.32 6.21
CA ALA A 61 1.56 8.16 7.34
C ALA A 61 2.83 9.03 7.19
N GLY A 62 2.95 9.84 6.15
CA GLY A 62 4.18 10.62 5.88
C GLY A 62 5.38 9.75 5.46
N LEU A 63 5.18 8.46 5.17
CA LEU A 63 6.23 7.50 4.78
C LEU A 63 6.61 7.67 3.31
N HIS A 64 7.15 8.84 2.94
CA HIS A 64 7.74 9.06 1.63
C HIS A 64 9.05 8.25 1.56
N ARG A 65 9.19 7.42 0.53
CA ARG A 65 10.41 6.61 0.33
C ARG A 65 11.61 7.56 0.19
N ALA A 66 12.46 7.65 1.21
CA ALA A 66 13.82 8.12 1.01
C ALA A 66 14.48 7.17 -0.01
N ALA A 67 14.87 7.69 -1.17
CA ALA A 67 15.68 6.94 -2.12
C ALA A 67 16.93 6.43 -1.39
N PRO A 68 17.43 5.21 -1.68
CA PRO A 68 18.66 4.73 -1.07
C PRO A 68 19.81 5.60 -1.59
N GLY A 69 20.22 6.60 -0.82
CA GLY A 69 21.32 7.49 -1.19
C GLY A 69 21.27 8.94 -0.70
N GLN A 70 20.27 9.39 0.06
CA GLN A 70 20.32 10.73 0.66
C GLN A 70 20.03 10.66 2.16
N ALA A 71 21.08 10.35 2.91
CA ALA A 71 21.18 10.77 4.30
C ALA A 71 21.39 12.28 4.31
N GLY A 72 20.39 13.03 4.77
CA GLY A 72 20.49 14.47 4.94
C GLY A 72 19.22 15.19 4.47
N ASP A 73 18.35 15.43 5.43
CA ASP A 73 17.57 16.67 5.56
C ASP A 73 16.71 17.09 4.35
N ALA A 74 15.42 16.75 4.41
CA ALA A 74 14.40 17.45 3.66
C ALA A 74 13.23 17.72 4.62
N VAL A 75 13.47 18.65 5.55
CA VAL A 75 12.40 19.44 6.16
C VAL A 75 11.71 20.19 5.03
N LEU A 76 10.46 19.82 4.73
CA LEU A 76 9.59 20.71 3.99
C LEU A 76 9.28 21.86 4.94
N ALA A 77 9.96 22.98 4.71
CA ALA A 77 9.57 24.26 5.25
C ALA A 77 8.12 24.50 4.80
N ASP A 78 7.20 24.52 5.76
CA ASP A 78 5.90 25.15 5.58
C ASP A 78 6.20 26.65 5.57
N ASP A 79 6.40 27.19 4.37
CA ASP A 79 6.50 28.63 4.12
C ASP A 79 5.21 29.29 4.60
N GLU A 80 5.37 30.08 5.66
CA GLU A 80 4.73 31.36 5.98
C GLU A 80 3.31 31.61 5.43
N ASP A 81 2.36 31.79 6.35
CA ASP A 81 1.35 32.84 6.18
C ASP A 81 1.11 33.53 7.54
N GLU A 82 1.78 34.68 7.71
CA GLU A 82 1.57 35.64 8.78
C GLU A 82 0.18 36.30 8.66
N GLY A 83 -0.47 36.51 9.80
CA GLY A 83 -1.68 37.34 9.95
C GLY A 83 -2.16 37.46 11.39
#